data_AF-A0A522RFQ4-F1
#
_entry.id   AF-A0A522RFQ4-F1
#
_cell.length_a   1.000
_cell.length_b   1.000
_cell.length_c   1.000
_cell.angle_alpha   90.00
_cell.angle_beta   90.00
_cell.angle_gamma   90.00
#
_symmetry.space_group_name_H-M   'P 1'
#
loop_
_entity.id
_entity.type
_entity.pdbx_description
1 polymer ?
#
loop_
_entity_poly.entity_id
_entity_poly.type
_entity_poly.pdbx_seq_one_letter_code
_entity_poly.pdbx_strand_id
1 'polypeptide(L)'
;MAAPVTPKPAKRVMITRIQRCEEMQRQFNHAISEHAKAKRAAKARALQKKAKRYCAGKRQAQGIRAYAEALRLLGVQPIDQ
;
A
#
# COMPACT_ATOMS: atom_id res chain seq x y z
N MET A 1 23.89 -3.57 -17.79
CA MET A 1 23.97 -4.40 -16.57
C MET A 1 23.17 -3.69 -15.48
N ALA A 2 22.02 -4.25 -15.11
CA ALA A 2 21.08 -3.64 -14.16
C ALA A 2 21.62 -3.77 -12.72
N ALA A 3 21.53 -2.68 -11.95
CA ALA A 3 21.99 -2.60 -10.58
C ALA A 3 21.30 -3.63 -9.66
N PRO A 4 22.00 -4.16 -8.64
CA PRO A 4 21.43 -5.12 -7.71
C PRO A 4 20.38 -4.43 -6.83
N VAL A 5 19.11 -4.78 -7.02
CA VAL A 5 18.07 -4.52 -6.01
C VAL A 5 18.38 -5.38 -4.80
N THR A 6 19.10 -4.81 -3.83
CA THR A 6 19.40 -5.47 -2.57
C THR A 6 18.06 -5.80 -1.89
N PRO A 7 17.75 -7.07 -1.58
CA PRO A 7 16.64 -7.35 -0.69
C PRO A 7 17.06 -6.86 0.69
N LYS A 8 16.45 -5.76 1.14
CA LYS A 8 16.61 -5.27 2.51
C LYS A 8 16.30 -6.41 3.48
N PRO A 9 17.13 -6.62 4.51
CA PRO A 9 17.05 -7.80 5.36
C PRO A 9 15.68 -7.86 6.03
N ALA A 10 15.04 -9.01 5.91
CA ALA A 10 13.82 -9.41 6.61
C ALA A 10 14.09 -9.48 8.13
N LYS A 11 14.28 -8.31 8.75
CA LYS A 11 14.12 -8.17 10.17
C LYS A 11 12.62 -8.34 10.40
N ARG A 12 12.23 -9.45 11.04
CA ARG A 12 10.97 -9.60 11.76
C ARG A 12 10.95 -8.62 12.95
N VAL A 13 11.23 -7.34 12.68
CA VAL A 13 10.69 -6.28 13.51
C VAL A 13 9.20 -6.55 13.46
N MET A 14 8.56 -6.67 14.62
CA MET A 14 7.11 -6.51 14.67
C MET A 14 6.82 -5.18 13.99
N ILE A 15 6.59 -5.19 12.68
CA ILE A 15 6.16 -4.02 11.93
C ILE A 15 4.81 -3.77 12.57
N THR A 16 4.80 -2.85 13.52
CA THR A 16 3.58 -2.43 14.19
C THR A 16 2.63 -2.10 13.06
N ARG A 17 1.41 -2.61 13.12
CA ARG A 17 0.49 -2.55 11.97
C ARG A 17 0.27 -1.12 11.46
N ILE A 18 0.60 -0.10 12.27
CA ILE A 18 0.74 1.32 11.91
C ILE A 18 1.84 1.55 10.86
N GLN A 19 3.08 1.10 11.11
CA GLN A 19 4.19 1.20 10.16
C GLN A 19 3.85 0.51 8.83
N ARG A 20 3.16 -0.65 8.88
CA ARG A 20 2.69 -1.35 7.68
C ARG A 20 1.72 -0.50 6.85
N CYS A 21 0.79 0.18 7.53
CA CYS A 21 -0.14 1.10 6.89
C CYS A 21 0.56 2.29 6.24
N GLU A 22 1.58 2.86 6.88
CA GLU A 22 2.36 3.97 6.32
C GLU A 22 3.17 3.53 5.10
N GLU A 23 3.78 2.35 5.13
CA GLU A 23 4.52 1.77 4.01
C GLU A 23 3.59 1.52 2.81
N MET A 24 2.44 0.89 3.03
CA MET A 24 1.42 0.71 1.99
C MET A 24 0.88 2.03 1.46
N GLN A 25 0.75 3.07 2.30
CA GLN A 25 0.36 4.40 1.86
C GLN A 25 1.39 5.00 0.90
N ARG A 26 2.68 4.87 1.20
CA ARG A 26 3.75 5.34 0.30
C ARG A 26 3.75 4.57 -1.00
N GLN A 27 3.65 3.24 -0.94
CA GLN A 27 3.58 2.40 -2.13
C GLN A 27 2.39 2.77 -3.01
N PHE A 28 1.22 2.98 -2.39
CA PHE A 28 0.02 3.42 -3.09
C PHE A 28 0.20 4.79 -3.74
N ASN A 29 0.78 5.76 -3.04
CA ASN A 29 1.03 7.08 -3.59
C ASN A 29 1.97 7.03 -4.80
N HIS A 30 3.00 6.19 -4.74
CA HIS A 30 3.91 5.98 -5.86
C HIS A 30 3.18 5.32 -7.04
N ALA A 31 2.53 4.19 -6.80
CA ALA A 31 1.73 3.46 -7.79
C ALA A 31 0.68 4.33 -8.45
N ILE A 32 -0.06 5.13 -7.69
CA ILE A 32 -1.10 5.99 -8.26
C ILE A 32 -0.55 7.20 -8.97
N SER A 33 0.69 7.62 -8.70
CA SER A 33 1.36 8.66 -9.46
C SER A 33 1.78 8.13 -10.83
N GLU A 34 2.32 6.90 -10.89
CA GLU A 34 2.71 6.24 -12.14
C GLU A 34 1.49 5.78 -12.97
N HIS A 35 0.45 5.28 -12.29
CA HIS A 35 -0.78 4.79 -12.91
C HIS A 35 -1.94 5.79 -12.85
N ALA A 36 -1.66 7.08 -12.62
CA ALA A 36 -2.65 8.15 -12.41
C ALA A 36 -3.69 8.27 -13.54
N LYS A 37 -3.31 7.89 -14.76
CA LYS A 37 -4.16 7.94 -15.96
C LYS A 37 -5.21 6.83 -16.02
N ALA A 38 -5.13 5.81 -15.17
CA ALA A 38 -6.12 4.74 -15.15
C ALA A 38 -7.46 5.28 -14.63
N LYS A 39 -8.57 5.04 -15.33
CA LYS A 39 -9.95 5.27 -14.82
C LYS A 39 -10.16 4.68 -13.41
N ARG A 40 -9.40 3.64 -13.08
CA ARG A 40 -9.41 2.94 -11.78
C ARG A 40 -8.72 3.71 -10.65
N ALA A 41 -7.90 4.72 -10.96
CA ALA A 41 -7.23 5.57 -9.98
C ALA A 41 -8.21 6.31 -9.05
N ALA A 42 -9.34 6.78 -9.56
CA ALA A 42 -10.37 7.41 -8.72
C ALA A 42 -10.92 6.45 -7.65
N LYS A 43 -11.25 5.21 -8.05
CA LYS A 43 -11.73 4.15 -7.15
C LYS A 43 -10.65 3.74 -6.15
N ALA A 44 -9.41 3.64 -6.61
CA ALA A 44 -8.26 3.34 -5.78
C ALA A 44 -8.02 4.45 -4.72
N ARG A 45 -8.13 5.74 -5.07
CA ARG A 45 -8.02 6.86 -4.11
C ARG A 45 -9.12 6.82 -3.05
N ALA A 46 -10.34 6.45 -3.43
CA ALA A 46 -11.44 6.29 -2.48
C ALA A 46 -11.14 5.17 -1.46
N LEU A 47 -10.59 4.04 -1.92
CA LEU A 47 -10.14 2.96 -1.03
C LEU A 47 -8.97 3.38 -0.16
N GLN A 48 -7.99 4.13 -0.69
CA GLN A 48 -6.88 4.66 0.10
C GLN A 48 -7.35 5.59 1.23
N LYS A 49 -8.31 6.47 0.99
CA LYS A 49 -8.93 7.29 2.05
C LYS A 49 -9.59 6.43 3.13
N LYS A 50 -10.32 5.38 2.75
CA LYS A 50 -10.91 4.41 3.70
C LYS A 50 -9.81 3.68 4.48
N ALA A 51 -8.79 3.20 3.79
CA ALA A 51 -7.67 2.49 4.37
C ALA A 51 -6.96 3.34 5.44
N LYS A 52 -6.67 4.61 5.12
CA LYS A 52 -6.06 5.57 6.05
C LYS A 52 -6.92 5.78 7.31
N ARG A 53 -8.25 5.85 7.16
CA ARG A 53 -9.18 5.92 8.31
C ARG A 53 -9.13 4.67 9.18
N TYR A 54 -9.10 3.48 8.58
CA TYR A 54 -8.97 2.22 9.32
C TYR A 54 -7.64 2.10 10.05
N CYS A 55 -6.54 2.49 9.40
CA CYS A 55 -5.21 2.52 9.99
C CYS A 55 -5.14 3.48 11.19
N ALA A 56 -5.78 4.65 11.10
CA ALA A 56 -5.89 5.61 12.20
C ALA A 56 -6.81 5.11 13.34
N GLY A 57 -7.87 4.38 13.02
CA GLY A 57 -8.86 3.87 13.98
C GLY A 57 -8.50 2.56 14.68
N LYS A 58 -7.21 2.20 14.77
CA LYS A 58 -6.72 0.89 15.29
C LYS A 58 -7.28 -0.34 14.56
N ARG A 59 -7.90 -0.17 13.39
CA ARG A 59 -8.45 -1.24 12.53
C ARG A 59 -7.47 -1.59 11.41
N GLN A 60 -6.20 -1.83 11.75
CA GLN A 60 -5.17 -1.92 10.72
C GLN A 60 -5.38 -3.09 9.76
N ALA A 61 -5.96 -4.22 10.20
CA ALA A 61 -6.28 -5.34 9.32
C ALA A 61 -7.25 -4.95 8.18
N GLN A 62 -8.25 -4.11 8.48
CA GLN A 62 -9.16 -3.57 7.47
C GLN A 62 -8.47 -2.54 6.59
N GLY A 63 -7.57 -1.74 7.17
CA GLY A 63 -6.76 -0.76 6.43
C GLY A 63 -5.83 -1.42 5.41
N ILE A 64 -5.10 -2.46 5.82
CA ILE A 64 -4.18 -3.22 4.97
C ILE A 64 -4.95 -3.88 3.82
N ARG A 65 -6.09 -4.54 4.11
CA ARG A 65 -6.95 -5.12 3.05
C ARG A 65 -7.46 -4.08 2.06
N ALA A 66 -7.88 -2.91 2.55
CA ALA A 66 -8.33 -1.82 1.69
C ALA A 66 -7.20 -1.26 0.82
N TYR A 67 -5.98 -1.15 1.36
CA TYR A 67 -4.79 -0.79 0.57
C TYR A 67 -4.45 -1.86 -0.48
N ALA A 68 -4.52 -3.14 -0.13
CA ALA A 68 -4.28 -4.23 -1.05
C ALA A 68 -5.25 -4.23 -2.23
N GLU A 69 -6.54 -4.00 -1.97
CA GLU A 69 -7.55 -3.86 -3.02
C GLU A 69 -7.33 -2.61 -3.88
N ALA A 70 -6.96 -1.49 -3.26
CA ALA A 70 -6.63 -0.26 -3.97
C ALA A 70 -5.44 -0.44 -4.92
N LEU A 71 -4.39 -1.14 -4.47
CA LEU A 71 -3.21 -1.46 -5.27
C LEU A 71 -3.54 -2.44 -6.41
N ARG A 72 -4.36 -3.47 -6.17
CA ARG A 72 -4.84 -4.38 -7.23
C ARG A 72 -5.60 -3.64 -8.33
N LEU A 73 -6.40 -2.61 -7.99
CA LEU A 73 -7.09 -1.79 -8.98
C LEU A 73 -6.15 -0.98 -9.86
N LEU A 74 -4.97 -0.63 -9.34
CA LEU A 74 -3.90 0.05 -10.07
C LEU A 74 -3.01 -0.94 -10.86
N GLY A 75 -3.18 -2.26 -10.68
CA GLY A 75 -2.35 -3.29 -11.28
C GLY A 75 -1.03 -3.55 -10.53
N VAL A 76 -0.89 -3.00 -9.31
CA VAL A 76 0.30 -3.17 -8.48
C VAL A 76 0.08 -4.29 -7.47
N GLN A 77 1.07 -5.17 -7.32
CA GLN A 77 1.05 -6.19 -6.28
C GLN A 77 1.31 -5.56 -4.89
N PRO A 78 0.39 -5.72 -3.94
CA PRO A 78 0.57 -5.22 -2.58
C PRO A 78 1.65 -5.99 -1.84
N ILE A 79 2.38 -5.31 -0.95
CA ILE A 79 3.36 -5.93 -0.03
C ILE A 79 2.63 -6.63 1.13
N ASP A 80 1.53 -7.33 0.85
CA ASP A 80 0.75 -8.10 1.82
C ASP A 80 1.38 -9.50 1.97
N GLN A 81 2.43 -9.55 2.80
CA GLN A 81 3.07 -10.76 3.34
C GLN A 81 2.48 -11.16 4.69
#